data_AF-Q84DJ9-F1
#
_entry.id   AF-Q84DJ9-F1
#
_cell.length_a   1.000
_cell.length_b   1.000
_cell.length_c   1.000
_cell.angle_alpha   90.00
_cell.angle_beta   90.00
_cell.angle_gamma   90.00
#
_symmetry.space_group_name_H-M   'P 1'
#
loop_
_entity.id
_entity.type
_entity.pdbx_description
1 polymer ?
#
loop_
_entity_poly.entity_id
_entity_poly.type
_entity_poly.pdbx_seq_one_letter_code
_entity_poly.pdbx_strand_id
1 'polypeptide(L)'
;TIRGGAGAGGTADSYSIAFNAATAGTATAPATVDASTVSLAGIENVNIASGSAGGVNANVINLIDADARTLTVTGSQAITLGFAGFGTTGTGTNGATIDASAASGGVPSQASLARTVDNGVGGSAISSALAPTRYGRALNGSQQVTLTTGGGKDVIDVSGTVGIYGAGATAAAHVTITDFSTTDTLKFANTGTETFTSTKVDLTGVNDFTAALNAAAAGNGGGNGIITWFQYGGNTYIVEDRDAGNTFNVATDIVVKLTGAVDLSTAVLSAFGRRSSLTLV
;
A
#
# COMPACT_ATOMS: atom_id res chain seq x y z
N THR A 1 6.19 21.72 -18.01
CA THR A 1 5.96 20.38 -18.61
C THR A 1 7.20 19.96 -19.35
N ILE A 2 7.88 18.93 -18.85
CA ILE A 2 8.94 18.25 -19.61
C ILE A 2 8.26 17.10 -20.36
N ARG A 3 8.48 17.01 -21.68
CA ARG A 3 7.96 15.92 -22.53
C ARG A 3 9.09 14.95 -22.83
N GLY A 4 8.96 13.69 -22.40
CA GLY A 4 9.82 12.60 -22.88
C GLY A 4 9.57 12.36 -24.38
N GLY A 5 10.60 12.02 -25.14
CA GLY A 5 10.57 12.02 -26.61
C GLY A 5 9.53 11.09 -27.24
N ALA A 6 8.91 11.53 -28.34
CA ALA A 6 7.89 10.82 -29.11
C ALA A 6 8.45 9.69 -30.03
N GLY A 7 9.42 8.91 -29.53
CA GLY A 7 10.16 7.92 -30.34
C GLY A 7 10.14 6.48 -29.79
N ALA A 8 9.41 6.24 -28.71
CA ALA A 8 9.30 4.93 -28.09
C ALA A 8 8.26 4.07 -28.83
N GLY A 9 8.73 3.29 -29.81
CA GLY A 9 7.91 2.35 -30.58
C GLY A 9 8.20 0.89 -30.24
N GLY A 10 9.08 0.65 -29.26
CA GLY A 10 9.36 -0.67 -28.71
C GLY A 10 8.30 -1.08 -27.69
N THR A 11 8.52 -2.22 -27.04
CA THR A 11 7.63 -2.73 -25.99
C THR A 11 8.35 -2.86 -24.65
N ALA A 12 9.49 -2.20 -24.51
CA ALA A 12 10.39 -2.23 -23.36
C ALA A 12 11.21 -0.92 -23.26
N ASP A 13 10.66 0.18 -23.77
CA ASP A 13 11.30 1.48 -23.74
C ASP A 13 11.51 1.93 -22.29
N SER A 14 12.63 2.62 -22.05
CA SER A 14 13.05 2.99 -20.70
C SER A 14 13.40 4.47 -20.65
N TYR A 15 12.97 5.16 -19.59
CA TYR A 15 13.29 6.56 -19.36
C TYR A 15 13.76 6.78 -17.92
N SER A 16 14.92 7.43 -17.78
CA SER A 16 15.53 7.71 -16.48
C SER A 16 15.45 9.19 -16.12
N ILE A 17 14.97 9.47 -14.92
CA ILE A 17 14.87 10.80 -14.32
C ILE A 17 15.81 10.82 -13.12
N ALA A 18 16.66 11.83 -13.03
CA ALA A 18 17.60 11.97 -11.93
C ALA A 18 17.44 13.33 -11.25
N PHE A 19 17.19 13.30 -9.94
CA PHE A 19 17.29 14.47 -9.07
C PHE A 19 18.75 14.62 -8.64
N ASN A 20 19.53 15.30 -9.48
CA ASN A 20 20.96 15.54 -9.26
C ASN A 20 21.22 17.01 -8.92
N ALA A 21 20.44 17.58 -8.00
CA ALA A 21 20.72 18.95 -7.56
C ALA A 21 22.17 19.00 -7.07
N ALA A 22 22.99 19.89 -7.64
CA ALA A 22 24.36 20.16 -7.24
C ALA A 22 24.40 21.59 -6.73
N THR A 23 24.17 21.81 -5.43
CA THR A 23 24.36 23.15 -4.86
C THR A 23 25.84 23.31 -4.49
N ALA A 24 26.65 23.70 -5.47
CA ALA A 24 27.97 24.29 -5.21
C ALA A 24 27.78 25.79 -5.00
N GLY A 25 27.39 26.22 -3.80
CA GLY A 25 27.24 27.65 -3.54
C GLY A 25 26.43 27.97 -2.30
N THR A 26 26.82 29.06 -1.64
CA THR A 26 26.41 29.57 -0.33
C THR A 26 24.93 29.99 -0.19
N ALA A 27 24.03 29.49 -1.04
CA ALA A 27 22.59 29.67 -0.84
C ALA A 27 22.07 28.53 0.04
N THR A 28 21.16 28.84 0.98
CA THR A 28 20.37 27.83 1.67
C THR A 28 19.70 26.96 0.60
N ALA A 29 20.15 25.71 0.45
CA ALA A 29 19.60 24.80 -0.54
C ALA A 29 18.07 24.71 -0.34
N PRO A 30 17.29 24.60 -1.44
CA PRO A 30 15.85 24.51 -1.31
C PRO A 30 15.50 23.25 -0.51
N ALA A 31 14.65 23.38 0.51
CA ALA A 31 14.20 22.22 1.29
C ALA A 31 13.48 21.18 0.42
N THR A 32 12.95 21.58 -0.75
CA THR A 32 12.27 20.71 -1.71
C THR A 32 12.68 21.03 -3.14
N VAL A 33 12.94 20.00 -3.97
CA VAL A 33 13.06 20.12 -5.43
C VAL A 33 11.80 19.56 -6.08
N ASP A 34 11.04 20.39 -6.79
CA ASP A 34 9.79 20.00 -7.46
C ASP A 34 9.97 19.98 -8.98
N ALA A 35 9.93 18.79 -9.58
CA ALA A 35 9.95 18.60 -11.03
C ALA A 35 8.60 18.89 -11.72
N SER A 36 7.58 19.23 -10.94
CA SER A 36 6.20 19.44 -11.39
C SER A 36 5.71 18.21 -12.18
N THR A 37 5.02 18.42 -13.31
CA THR A 37 4.53 17.33 -14.17
C THR A 37 5.53 16.97 -15.27
N VAL A 38 5.85 15.68 -15.32
CA VAL A 38 6.59 15.02 -16.41
C VAL A 38 5.62 14.08 -17.13
N SER A 39 5.47 14.28 -18.43
CA SER A 39 4.66 13.40 -19.28
C SER A 39 5.56 12.57 -20.17
N LEU A 40 5.39 11.27 -20.08
CA LEU A 40 6.07 10.24 -20.85
C LEU A 40 4.99 9.53 -21.68
N ALA A 41 5.31 9.20 -22.93
CA ALA A 41 4.41 8.47 -23.82
C ALA A 41 5.20 7.31 -24.42
N GLY A 42 4.61 6.12 -24.45
CA GLY A 42 5.25 4.90 -24.94
C GLY A 42 6.38 4.36 -24.07
N ILE A 43 6.52 4.79 -22.81
CA ILE A 43 7.61 4.32 -21.95
C ILE A 43 7.10 3.22 -21.03
N GLU A 44 7.62 1.99 -21.16
CA GLU A 44 7.25 0.90 -20.26
C GLU A 44 8.02 0.90 -18.95
N ASN A 45 9.25 1.42 -18.90
CA ASN A 45 10.12 1.33 -17.73
C ASN A 45 10.62 2.72 -17.30
N VAL A 46 10.04 3.26 -16.24
CA VAL A 46 10.45 4.55 -15.68
C VAL A 46 11.42 4.30 -14.53
N ASN A 47 12.56 4.98 -14.54
CA ASN A 47 13.53 4.94 -13.46
C ASN A 47 13.69 6.32 -12.84
N ILE A 48 13.61 6.43 -11.51
CA ILE A 48 13.87 7.67 -10.78
C ILE A 48 15.03 7.46 -9.81
N ALA A 49 16.08 8.26 -9.96
CA ALA A 49 17.13 8.42 -8.95
C ALA A 49 16.85 9.68 -8.14
N SER A 50 16.30 9.52 -6.94
CA SER A 50 16.05 10.58 -5.96
C SER A 50 17.31 10.89 -5.16
N GLY A 51 18.30 11.51 -5.83
CA GLY A 51 19.50 12.04 -5.19
C GLY A 51 19.28 13.41 -4.56
N SER A 52 20.33 13.96 -3.95
CA SER A 52 20.34 15.34 -3.47
C SER A 52 21.73 15.98 -3.42
N ALA A 53 21.73 17.31 -3.37
CA ALA A 53 22.78 18.10 -2.74
C ALA A 53 22.42 18.41 -1.28
N GLY A 54 23.43 18.72 -0.46
CA GLY A 54 23.24 19.04 0.96
C GLY A 54 22.20 20.15 1.19
N GLY A 55 21.23 19.88 2.05
CA GLY A 55 20.16 20.81 2.46
C GLY A 55 18.82 20.64 1.75
N VAL A 56 18.70 19.75 0.77
CA VAL A 56 17.39 19.29 0.25
C VAL A 56 16.84 18.21 1.16
N ASN A 57 15.56 18.32 1.54
CA ASN A 57 14.87 17.34 2.38
C ASN A 57 13.93 16.43 1.58
N ALA A 58 13.42 16.88 0.44
CA ALA A 58 12.53 16.07 -0.41
C ALA A 58 12.58 16.46 -1.90
N ASN A 59 12.26 15.49 -2.75
CA ASN A 59 11.99 15.66 -4.17
C ASN A 59 10.48 15.46 -4.44
N VAL A 60 9.95 16.09 -5.47
CA VAL A 60 8.54 15.95 -5.88
C VAL A 60 8.45 15.81 -7.38
N ILE A 61 7.59 14.90 -7.87
CA ILE A 61 7.28 14.74 -9.29
C ILE A 61 5.88 14.18 -9.49
N ASN A 62 5.18 14.68 -10.51
CA ASN A 62 3.95 14.11 -11.02
C ASN A 62 4.22 13.44 -12.38
N LEU A 63 3.98 12.13 -12.48
CA LEU A 63 4.14 11.35 -13.71
C LEU A 63 2.79 11.18 -14.44
N ILE A 64 2.84 11.37 -15.75
CA ILE A 64 1.77 10.99 -16.68
C ILE A 64 2.38 10.05 -17.70
N ASP A 65 2.05 8.76 -17.62
CA ASP A 65 2.63 7.74 -18.50
C ASP A 65 1.72 6.51 -18.61
N ALA A 66 0.81 6.52 -19.58
CA ALA A 66 -0.16 5.45 -19.75
C ALA A 66 0.50 4.10 -20.04
N ASP A 67 1.65 4.10 -20.73
CA ASP A 67 2.27 2.88 -21.22
C ASP A 67 3.19 2.21 -20.19
N ALA A 68 3.42 2.88 -19.05
CA ALA A 68 4.30 2.40 -17.99
C ALA A 68 3.88 1.03 -17.42
N ARG A 69 4.86 0.14 -17.31
CA ARG A 69 4.75 -1.18 -16.68
C ARG A 69 5.55 -1.26 -15.40
N THR A 70 6.67 -0.54 -15.33
CA THR A 70 7.52 -0.48 -14.14
C THR A 70 7.88 0.96 -13.80
N LEU A 71 7.91 1.26 -12.49
CA LEU A 71 8.62 2.41 -11.93
C LEU A 71 9.62 1.90 -10.92
N THR A 72 10.91 2.13 -11.15
CA THR A 72 11.96 1.88 -10.15
C THR A 72 12.38 3.20 -9.51
N VAL A 73 12.44 3.25 -8.19
CA VAL A 73 12.87 4.43 -7.42
C VAL A 73 14.08 4.06 -6.56
N THR A 74 15.14 4.84 -6.70
CA THR A 74 16.39 4.70 -5.93
C THR A 74 16.79 6.05 -5.34
N GLY A 75 17.85 6.08 -4.53
CA GLY A 75 18.47 7.31 -4.04
C GLY A 75 18.17 7.61 -2.57
N SER A 76 18.96 8.53 -2.03
CA SER A 76 19.02 8.84 -0.59
C SER A 76 18.11 9.97 -0.15
N GLN A 77 17.45 10.66 -1.08
CA GLN A 77 16.53 11.74 -0.74
C GLN A 77 15.09 11.27 -0.77
N ALA A 78 14.30 11.72 0.19
CA ALA A 78 12.87 11.48 0.21
C ALA A 78 12.22 11.93 -1.10
N ILE A 79 11.25 11.19 -1.63
CA ILE A 79 10.51 11.60 -2.83
C ILE A 79 9.00 11.45 -2.68
N THR A 80 8.27 12.47 -3.13
CA THR A 80 6.82 12.46 -3.29
C THR A 80 6.49 12.22 -4.76
N LEU A 81 5.68 11.18 -5.01
CA LEU A 81 5.25 10.79 -6.34
C LEU A 81 3.76 11.12 -6.51
N GLY A 82 3.42 11.76 -7.63
CA GLY A 82 2.06 11.89 -8.13
C GLY A 82 1.90 11.14 -9.44
N PHE A 83 0.69 10.61 -9.69
CA PHE A 83 0.36 9.92 -10.93
C PHE A 83 -0.96 10.43 -11.50
N ALA A 84 -1.01 10.57 -12.82
CA ALA A 84 -2.26 10.67 -13.57
C ALA A 84 -2.18 9.73 -14.78
N GLY A 85 -3.07 8.74 -14.84
CA GLY A 85 -3.10 7.76 -15.94
C GLY A 85 -1.81 6.95 -16.09
N PHE A 86 -1.02 6.75 -15.03
CA PHE A 86 0.17 5.90 -15.11
C PHE A 86 -0.24 4.45 -15.40
N GLY A 87 0.46 3.73 -16.28
CA GLY A 87 0.23 2.31 -16.57
C GLY A 87 -1.18 1.88 -17.02
N THR A 88 -2.00 2.80 -17.54
CA THR A 88 -3.37 2.50 -17.97
C THR A 88 -3.49 1.80 -19.33
N THR A 89 -2.46 1.81 -20.20
CA THR A 89 -2.46 1.16 -21.53
C THR A 89 -1.62 -0.12 -21.57
N GLY A 90 -0.90 -0.45 -20.49
CA GLY A 90 -0.12 -1.69 -20.41
C GLY A 90 -1.01 -2.93 -20.52
N THR A 91 -0.82 -3.72 -21.58
CA THR A 91 -1.54 -4.98 -21.84
C THR A 91 -1.08 -6.16 -20.98
N GLY A 92 -0.28 -5.90 -19.94
CA GLY A 92 0.17 -6.92 -18.99
C GLY A 92 -0.95 -7.25 -18.01
N THR A 93 -1.15 -8.53 -17.72
CA THR A 93 -2.16 -9.05 -16.78
C THR A 93 -2.01 -8.57 -15.32
N ASN A 94 -1.06 -7.67 -15.01
CA ASN A 94 -0.61 -7.33 -13.65
C ASN A 94 -0.55 -5.81 -13.32
N GLY A 95 -1.15 -4.92 -14.11
CA GLY A 95 -1.01 -3.47 -13.90
C GLY A 95 0.47 -3.01 -13.91
N ALA A 96 0.74 -1.76 -13.48
CA ALA A 96 2.12 -1.29 -13.31
C ALA A 96 2.70 -1.73 -11.96
N THR A 97 3.98 -2.09 -11.94
CA THR A 97 4.75 -2.38 -10.71
C THR A 97 5.55 -1.16 -10.29
N ILE A 98 5.60 -0.88 -8.99
CA ILE A 98 6.43 0.20 -8.43
C ILE A 98 7.38 -0.38 -7.40
N ASP A 99 8.68 -0.33 -7.70
CA ASP A 99 9.74 -0.82 -6.85
C ASP A 99 10.57 0.36 -6.31
N ALA A 100 10.38 0.66 -5.02
CA ALA A 100 11.17 1.65 -4.29
C ALA A 100 12.09 0.99 -3.24
N SER A 101 12.39 -0.31 -3.39
CA SER A 101 13.20 -1.09 -2.44
C SER A 101 14.68 -0.69 -2.40
N ALA A 102 15.14 0.18 -3.29
CA ALA A 102 16.49 0.71 -3.27
C ALA A 102 16.55 2.21 -2.89
N ALA A 103 15.41 2.82 -2.53
CA ALA A 103 15.36 4.19 -2.04
C ALA A 103 15.63 4.23 -0.53
N SER A 104 16.73 4.86 -0.11
CA SER A 104 17.13 4.99 1.30
C SER A 104 16.66 6.29 1.96
N GLY A 105 16.19 7.26 1.16
CA GLY A 105 15.62 8.52 1.67
C GLY A 105 14.15 8.44 2.09
N GLY A 106 13.50 7.30 1.88
CA GLY A 106 12.07 7.10 2.07
C GLY A 106 11.20 7.61 0.92
N VAL A 107 9.96 7.15 0.86
CA VAL A 107 8.93 7.63 -0.09
C VAL A 107 7.72 8.13 0.73
N PRO A 108 7.73 9.38 1.22
CA PRO A 108 6.71 9.86 2.16
C PRO A 108 5.34 9.98 1.49
N SER A 109 4.33 9.37 2.11
CA SER A 109 2.89 9.56 1.86
C SER A 109 2.34 9.12 0.49
N GLN A 110 1.81 7.90 0.46
CA GLN A 110 1.32 7.20 -0.73
C GLN A 110 -0.15 7.53 -1.10
N ALA A 111 -0.55 8.79 -1.10
CA ALA A 111 -1.87 9.17 -1.63
C ALA A 111 -2.01 8.89 -3.15
N SER A 112 -0.88 8.67 -3.84
CA SER A 112 -0.79 8.52 -5.30
C SER A 112 -0.34 7.14 -5.76
N LEU A 113 0.48 6.42 -4.99
CA LEU A 113 0.98 5.10 -5.37
C LEU A 113 -0.13 4.02 -5.34
N ALA A 114 -1.15 4.21 -4.51
CA ALA A 114 -2.38 3.42 -4.53
C ALA A 114 -3.40 3.89 -5.60
N ARG A 115 -3.14 4.98 -6.34
CA ARG A 115 -4.08 5.53 -7.34
C ARG A 115 -3.88 4.94 -8.74
N THR A 116 -2.87 4.11 -8.93
CA THR A 116 -2.62 3.39 -10.18
C THR A 116 -2.68 1.88 -9.98
N VAL A 117 -3.85 1.38 -9.58
CA VAL A 117 -4.20 -0.05 -9.67
C VAL A 117 -5.68 -0.19 -10.07
N ASP A 118 -6.27 0.83 -10.69
CA ASP A 118 -7.64 0.72 -11.17
C ASP A 118 -7.66 0.21 -12.61
N ASN A 119 -7.56 -1.11 -12.77
CA ASN A 119 -7.82 -1.79 -14.03
C ASN A 119 -8.18 -3.26 -13.84
N GLY A 120 -9.08 -3.62 -12.91
CA GLY A 120 -9.91 -4.83 -13.00
C GLY A 120 -9.25 -6.22 -13.20
N VAL A 121 -7.93 -6.34 -13.26
CA VAL A 121 -7.18 -7.56 -13.53
C VAL A 121 -5.77 -7.46 -12.93
N GLY A 122 -5.46 -8.35 -12.00
CA GLY A 122 -4.09 -8.60 -11.51
C GLY A 122 -3.61 -7.69 -10.38
N GLY A 123 -3.09 -8.31 -9.32
CA GLY A 123 -2.66 -7.59 -8.13
C GLY A 123 -1.36 -6.81 -8.31
N SER A 124 -1.26 -5.68 -7.61
CA SER A 124 -0.07 -4.80 -7.64
C SER A 124 0.82 -5.07 -6.43
N ALA A 125 2.14 -5.06 -6.64
CA ALA A 125 3.17 -5.20 -5.63
C ALA A 125 3.85 -3.84 -5.38
N ILE A 126 3.87 -3.37 -4.13
CA ILE A 126 4.66 -2.19 -3.72
C ILE A 126 5.74 -2.67 -2.76
N SER A 127 7.00 -2.40 -3.10
CA SER A 127 8.17 -2.64 -2.26
C SER A 127 8.82 -1.30 -1.84
N SER A 128 9.03 -1.10 -0.54
CA SER A 128 9.84 0.00 0.00
C SER A 128 11.00 -0.55 0.83
N ALA A 129 12.06 0.23 1.06
CA ALA A 129 13.19 -0.20 1.90
C ALA A 129 13.64 0.85 2.91
N LEU A 130 12.77 1.17 3.88
CA LEU A 130 13.03 1.97 5.09
C LEU A 130 12.66 3.47 5.03
N ALA A 131 11.93 3.85 6.07
CA ALA A 131 11.42 5.15 6.58
C ALA A 131 9.90 5.08 6.64
N PRO A 132 9.21 5.55 7.71
CA PRO A 132 7.82 5.19 8.01
C PRO A 132 6.91 5.42 6.79
N THR A 133 6.67 4.37 6.03
CA THR A 133 5.85 4.42 4.83
C THR A 133 4.41 4.38 5.29
N ARG A 134 3.66 5.45 4.99
CA ARG A 134 2.21 5.49 5.16
C ARG A 134 1.56 5.02 3.88
N TYR A 135 1.13 3.77 3.84
CA TYR A 135 0.34 3.20 2.75
C TYR A 135 -1.12 3.59 2.96
N GLY A 136 -1.61 4.69 2.41
CA GLY A 136 -2.96 5.18 2.76
C GLY A 136 -3.75 5.66 1.55
N ARG A 137 -4.59 4.80 1.00
CA ARG A 137 -5.88 5.15 0.37
C ARG A 137 -6.73 3.90 0.16
N ALA A 138 -8.04 4.08 0.23
CA ALA A 138 -9.06 3.07 0.00
C ALA A 138 -8.78 2.24 -1.26
N LEU A 139 -8.62 0.92 -1.07
CA LEU A 139 -8.60 -0.03 -2.17
C LEU A 139 -10.03 -0.26 -2.61
N ASN A 140 -10.39 0.27 -3.76
CA ASN A 140 -11.75 0.18 -4.27
C ASN A 140 -11.98 -1.20 -4.91
N GLY A 141 -12.87 -1.99 -4.30
CA GLY A 141 -13.87 -2.82 -4.99
C GLY A 141 -13.50 -4.06 -5.82
N SER A 142 -12.25 -4.32 -6.22
CA SER A 142 -11.88 -5.55 -6.99
C SER A 142 -10.39 -5.96 -6.94
N GLN A 143 -9.55 -5.28 -6.17
CA GLN A 143 -8.10 -5.36 -6.33
C GLN A 143 -7.45 -6.19 -5.22
N GLN A 144 -6.65 -7.20 -5.60
CA GLN A 144 -5.69 -7.84 -4.68
C GLN A 144 -4.45 -6.96 -4.62
N VAL A 145 -4.04 -6.51 -3.43
CA VAL A 145 -2.80 -5.74 -3.27
C VAL A 145 -1.83 -6.56 -2.46
N THR A 146 -0.60 -6.67 -2.93
CA THR A 146 0.51 -7.28 -2.20
C THR A 146 1.48 -6.19 -1.77
N LEU A 147 1.79 -6.13 -0.48
CA LEU A 147 2.71 -5.16 0.11
C LEU A 147 3.90 -5.89 0.71
N THR A 148 5.09 -5.38 0.43
CA THR A 148 6.35 -5.78 1.06
C THR A 148 6.99 -4.50 1.58
N THR A 149 7.00 -4.28 2.88
CA THR A 149 7.43 -2.98 3.43
C THR A 149 8.94 -2.87 3.62
N GLY A 150 9.63 -4.00 3.63
CA GLY A 150 11.06 -4.13 3.83
C GLY A 150 11.41 -4.21 5.32
N GLY A 151 12.67 -3.90 5.64
CA GLY A 151 13.02 -3.64 7.04
C GLY A 151 12.49 -2.27 7.47
N GLY A 152 12.38 -2.05 8.78
CA GLY A 152 12.06 -0.73 9.33
C GLY A 152 10.88 -0.73 10.28
N LYS A 153 10.41 0.46 10.63
CA LYS A 153 9.17 0.67 11.39
C LYS A 153 8.11 1.17 10.43
N ASP A 154 7.39 0.25 9.80
CA ASP A 154 6.45 0.60 8.74
C ASP A 154 5.04 0.87 9.27
N VAL A 155 4.29 1.72 8.56
CA VAL A 155 2.95 2.15 8.98
C VAL A 155 1.94 1.91 7.86
N ILE A 156 1.36 0.73 7.84
CA ILE A 156 0.44 0.29 6.80
C ILE A 156 -0.96 0.79 7.14
N ASP A 157 -1.58 1.61 6.30
CA ASP A 157 -2.89 2.22 6.57
C ASP A 157 -3.99 1.59 5.71
N VAL A 158 -4.66 0.59 6.30
CA VAL A 158 -5.78 -0.13 5.69
C VAL A 158 -7.14 0.51 6.01
N SER A 159 -7.18 1.69 6.64
CA SER A 159 -8.43 2.33 7.07
C SER A 159 -9.46 2.65 5.99
N GLY A 160 -9.02 2.66 4.72
CA GLY A 160 -9.91 2.82 3.57
C GLY A 160 -10.20 1.52 2.83
N THR A 161 -9.52 0.42 3.16
CA THR A 161 -9.78 -0.85 2.50
C THR A 161 -11.10 -1.40 3.01
N VAL A 162 -11.85 -2.02 2.14
CA VAL A 162 -13.05 -2.78 2.51
C VAL A 162 -12.80 -4.20 1.97
N GLY A 163 -13.30 -5.23 2.65
CA GLY A 163 -13.27 -6.60 2.15
C GLY A 163 -14.03 -6.65 0.84
N ILE A 164 -13.47 -7.24 -0.21
CA ILE A 164 -14.10 -7.18 -1.52
C ILE A 164 -14.71 -8.54 -1.87
N TYR A 165 -16.04 -8.60 -2.05
CA TYR A 165 -16.67 -9.57 -2.96
C TYR A 165 -17.07 -8.78 -4.21
N GLY A 166 -16.38 -9.01 -5.32
CA GLY A 166 -17.02 -8.81 -6.62
C GLY A 166 -18.08 -9.89 -6.79
N ALA A 167 -19.22 -9.58 -7.41
CA ALA A 167 -20.15 -10.62 -7.84
C ALA A 167 -19.40 -11.62 -8.74
N GLY A 168 -19.15 -12.85 -8.25
CA GLY A 168 -18.34 -13.87 -8.92
C GLY A 168 -16.90 -14.06 -8.42
N ALA A 169 -16.45 -13.32 -7.39
CA ALA A 169 -15.12 -13.51 -6.79
C ALA A 169 -15.09 -14.71 -5.85
N THR A 170 -14.31 -15.74 -6.21
CA THR A 170 -14.13 -16.99 -5.44
C THR A 170 -13.04 -16.91 -4.36
N ALA A 171 -12.52 -15.72 -4.07
CA ALA A 171 -11.62 -15.43 -2.95
C ALA A 171 -11.83 -13.97 -2.55
N ALA A 172 -12.05 -13.67 -1.27
CA ALA A 172 -12.22 -12.29 -0.81
C ALA A 172 -10.99 -11.48 -1.24
N ALA A 173 -11.15 -10.41 -2.01
CA ALA A 173 -10.01 -9.55 -2.32
C ALA A 173 -9.62 -8.81 -1.04
N HIS A 174 -8.33 -8.94 -0.68
CA HIS A 174 -7.75 -8.46 0.58
C HIS A 174 -6.36 -7.90 0.31
N VAL A 175 -5.86 -7.07 1.23
CA VAL A 175 -4.44 -6.69 1.25
C VAL A 175 -3.65 -7.88 1.77
N THR A 176 -2.62 -8.29 1.04
CA THR A 176 -1.60 -9.24 1.50
C THR A 176 -0.35 -8.47 1.90
N ILE A 177 0.12 -8.64 3.12
CA ILE A 177 1.41 -8.12 3.59
C ILE A 177 2.35 -9.32 3.70
N THR A 178 3.51 -9.27 3.05
CA THR A 178 4.41 -10.43 2.93
C THR A 178 5.42 -10.55 4.05
N ASP A 179 5.73 -9.46 4.73
CA ASP A 179 6.88 -9.31 5.63
C ASP A 179 6.53 -8.58 6.94
N PHE A 180 5.25 -8.58 7.34
CA PHE A 180 4.81 -7.94 8.58
C PHE A 180 5.59 -8.46 9.79
N SER A 181 6.15 -7.54 10.56
CA SER A 181 7.07 -7.80 11.66
C SER A 181 6.71 -7.01 12.92
N THR A 182 7.44 -7.24 14.02
CA THR A 182 7.17 -6.59 15.32
C THR A 182 7.40 -5.08 15.33
N THR A 183 8.12 -4.56 14.34
CA THR A 183 8.38 -3.12 14.20
C THR A 183 7.29 -2.39 13.41
N ASP A 184 6.36 -3.13 12.81
CA ASP A 184 5.34 -2.59 11.92
C ASP A 184 4.05 -2.26 12.66
N THR A 185 3.28 -1.36 12.04
CA THR A 185 2.01 -0.87 12.57
C THR A 185 0.96 -0.90 11.48
N LEU A 186 -0.18 -1.54 11.77
CA LEU A 186 -1.34 -1.59 10.88
C LEU A 186 -2.43 -0.65 11.39
N LYS A 187 -2.93 0.25 10.54
CA LYS A 187 -4.00 1.20 10.90
C LYS A 187 -5.32 0.81 10.27
N PHE A 188 -6.34 0.79 11.10
CA PHE A 188 -7.69 0.40 10.76
C PHE A 188 -8.59 1.62 10.57
N ALA A 189 -9.82 1.38 10.13
CA ALA A 189 -10.80 2.44 10.03
C ALA A 189 -11.10 3.01 11.42
N ASN A 190 -11.71 4.20 11.44
CA ASN A 190 -12.30 4.72 12.65
C ASN A 190 -13.82 4.58 12.50
N THR A 191 -14.39 3.72 13.33
CA THR A 191 -15.82 3.52 13.53
C THR A 191 -16.25 3.99 14.93
N GLY A 192 -15.32 4.21 15.87
CA GLY A 192 -15.56 4.75 17.20
C GLY A 192 -14.34 4.59 18.12
N THR A 193 -14.53 3.86 19.22
CA THR A 193 -13.45 3.33 20.06
C THR A 193 -13.26 1.86 19.72
N GLU A 194 -12.39 1.57 18.75
CA GLU A 194 -12.18 0.20 18.30
C GLU A 194 -11.66 -0.70 19.44
N THR A 195 -11.95 -1.99 19.32
CA THR A 195 -11.47 -3.01 20.25
C THR A 195 -10.62 -4.04 19.50
N PHE A 196 -9.68 -4.67 20.22
CA PHE A 196 -8.88 -5.77 19.67
C PHE A 196 -9.06 -7.01 20.56
N THR A 197 -9.37 -8.13 19.92
CA THR A 197 -9.41 -9.43 20.57
C THR A 197 -8.06 -10.12 20.37
N SER A 198 -7.22 -10.12 21.41
CA SER A 198 -5.89 -10.75 21.35
C SER A 198 -5.94 -12.27 21.27
N THR A 199 -7.02 -12.89 21.75
CA THR A 199 -7.25 -14.33 21.57
C THR A 199 -7.58 -14.63 20.11
N LYS A 200 -6.83 -15.55 19.50
CA LYS A 200 -7.11 -16.06 18.14
C LYS A 200 -8.52 -16.63 18.07
N VAL A 201 -9.27 -16.30 17.02
CA VAL A 201 -10.59 -16.89 16.74
C VAL A 201 -10.44 -18.39 16.52
N ASP A 202 -11.28 -19.17 17.21
CA ASP A 202 -11.34 -20.62 17.03
C ASP A 202 -12.09 -20.96 15.74
N LEU A 203 -11.42 -21.71 14.87
CA LEU A 203 -11.97 -22.18 13.60
C LEU A 203 -12.30 -23.67 13.63
N THR A 204 -12.43 -24.27 14.81
CA THR A 204 -12.84 -25.68 14.94
C THR A 204 -14.20 -25.88 14.25
N GLY A 205 -14.25 -26.78 13.27
CA GLY A 205 -15.45 -27.08 12.48
C GLY A 205 -15.71 -26.12 11.31
N VAL A 206 -14.87 -25.11 11.10
CA VAL A 206 -14.90 -24.24 9.92
C VAL A 206 -14.18 -24.93 8.76
N ASN A 207 -14.88 -25.08 7.62
CA ASN A 207 -14.40 -25.87 6.48
C ASN A 207 -14.00 -25.03 5.26
N ASP A 208 -14.28 -23.73 5.28
CA ASP A 208 -13.94 -22.82 4.20
C ASP A 208 -13.59 -21.42 4.71
N PHE A 209 -12.99 -20.62 3.83
CA PHE A 209 -12.50 -19.29 4.17
C PHE A 209 -13.65 -18.30 4.47
N THR A 210 -14.80 -18.45 3.82
CA THR A 210 -15.96 -17.58 4.07
C THR A 210 -16.52 -17.80 5.48
N ALA A 211 -16.62 -19.05 5.92
CA ALA A 211 -17.00 -19.40 7.28
C ALA A 211 -15.98 -18.91 8.31
N ALA A 212 -14.68 -18.88 7.97
CA ALA A 212 -13.65 -18.29 8.83
C ALA A 212 -13.84 -16.76 8.99
N LEU A 213 -14.13 -16.04 7.90
CA LEU A 213 -14.44 -14.61 7.94
C LEU A 213 -15.70 -14.33 8.77
N ASN A 214 -16.76 -15.14 8.60
CA ASN A 214 -17.99 -14.99 9.39
C ASN A 214 -17.74 -15.23 10.88
N ALA A 215 -16.91 -16.21 11.24
CA ALA A 215 -16.54 -16.44 12.63
C ALA A 215 -15.77 -15.25 13.22
N ALA A 216 -14.91 -14.60 12.42
CA ALA A 216 -14.15 -13.42 12.82
C ALA A 216 -15.00 -12.14 12.92
N ALA A 217 -16.11 -12.05 12.16
CA ALA A 217 -17.04 -10.92 12.13
C ALA A 217 -18.39 -11.23 12.82
N ALA A 218 -18.39 -12.10 13.84
CA ALA A 218 -19.61 -12.49 14.54
C ALA A 218 -20.13 -11.45 15.55
N GLY A 219 -19.44 -10.31 15.69
CA GLY A 219 -19.69 -9.27 16.68
C GLY A 219 -20.76 -8.25 16.27
N ASN A 220 -20.71 -7.08 16.89
CA ASN A 220 -21.43 -5.88 16.45
C ASN A 220 -20.44 -4.72 16.45
N GLY A 221 -19.74 -4.58 15.33
CA GLY A 221 -18.76 -3.53 15.08
C GLY A 221 -19.34 -2.17 14.66
N GLY A 222 -20.66 -2.07 14.46
CA GLY A 222 -21.31 -0.90 13.83
C GLY A 222 -21.15 0.43 14.57
N GLY A 223 -20.86 0.41 15.88
CA GLY A 223 -20.59 1.62 16.67
C GLY A 223 -19.15 1.77 17.15
N ASN A 224 -18.40 0.66 17.21
CA ASN A 224 -17.02 0.57 17.63
C ASN A 224 -16.43 -0.62 16.88
N GLY A 225 -15.48 -0.40 15.97
CA GLY A 225 -14.95 -1.49 15.15
C GLY A 225 -14.34 -2.60 16.03
N ILE A 226 -14.60 -3.86 15.68
CA ILE A 226 -14.05 -5.01 16.41
C ILE A 226 -12.97 -5.65 15.56
N ILE A 227 -11.73 -5.63 16.05
CA ILE A 227 -10.59 -6.20 15.37
C ILE A 227 -10.33 -7.60 15.95
N THR A 228 -10.43 -8.62 15.10
CA THR A 228 -10.17 -10.02 15.44
C THR A 228 -9.14 -10.61 14.49
N TRP A 229 -8.60 -11.78 14.84
CA TRP A 229 -7.64 -12.46 13.98
C TRP A 229 -7.76 -13.97 14.05
N PHE A 230 -7.38 -14.62 12.95
CA PHE A 230 -7.37 -16.07 12.82
C PHE A 230 -6.23 -16.55 11.93
N GLN A 231 -6.02 -17.86 11.89
CA GLN A 231 -5.07 -18.48 10.96
C GLN A 231 -5.81 -19.49 10.09
N TYR A 232 -5.63 -19.40 8.78
CA TYR A 232 -6.27 -20.27 7.79
C TYR A 232 -5.29 -20.53 6.63
N GLY A 233 -5.18 -21.78 6.17
CA GLY A 233 -4.30 -22.12 5.05
C GLY A 233 -2.84 -21.69 5.24
N GLY A 234 -2.32 -21.74 6.47
CA GLY A 234 -0.92 -21.38 6.80
C GLY A 234 -0.63 -19.88 6.88
N ASN A 235 -1.63 -19.01 6.77
CA ASN A 235 -1.49 -17.56 6.85
C ASN A 235 -2.32 -16.99 8.01
N THR A 236 -1.97 -15.78 8.46
CA THR A 236 -2.73 -15.04 9.46
C THR A 236 -3.63 -14.02 8.78
N TYR A 237 -4.86 -13.88 9.26
CA TYR A 237 -5.84 -12.92 8.76
C TYR A 237 -6.33 -12.05 9.92
N ILE A 238 -6.47 -10.75 9.66
CA ILE A 238 -7.03 -9.77 10.57
C ILE A 238 -8.31 -9.23 9.96
N VAL A 239 -9.38 -9.20 10.75
CA VAL A 239 -10.69 -8.67 10.35
C VAL A 239 -11.04 -7.49 11.23
N GLU A 240 -11.48 -6.38 10.64
CA GLU A 240 -12.19 -5.32 11.35
C GLU A 240 -13.68 -5.42 10.98
N ASP A 241 -14.48 -5.93 11.91
CA ASP A 241 -15.95 -5.88 11.83
C ASP A 241 -16.40 -4.44 12.10
N ARG A 242 -17.15 -3.88 11.16
CA ARG A 242 -17.64 -2.50 11.19
C ARG A 242 -19.15 -2.43 10.94
N ASP A 243 -19.83 -3.57 11.01
CA ASP A 243 -21.25 -3.71 10.79
C ASP A 243 -21.96 -4.15 12.07
N ALA A 244 -23.28 -3.98 12.12
CA ALA A 244 -24.08 -4.53 13.21
C ALA A 244 -24.46 -6.00 12.99
N GLY A 245 -24.22 -6.53 11.77
CA GLY A 245 -24.45 -7.92 11.40
C GLY A 245 -23.43 -8.88 12.03
N ASN A 246 -23.76 -10.17 12.05
CA ASN A 246 -22.94 -11.23 12.63
C ASN A 246 -22.21 -12.08 11.58
N THR A 247 -22.02 -11.52 10.39
CA THR A 247 -21.36 -12.15 9.24
C THR A 247 -20.54 -11.11 8.54
N PHE A 248 -19.45 -11.55 7.91
CA PHE A 248 -18.54 -10.65 7.22
C PHE A 248 -19.24 -9.94 6.06
N ASN A 249 -19.32 -8.62 6.15
CA ASN A 249 -19.95 -7.74 5.18
C ASN A 249 -18.88 -7.01 4.35
N VAL A 250 -18.78 -7.39 3.09
CA VAL A 250 -17.85 -6.80 2.11
C VAL A 250 -18.14 -5.36 1.71
N ALA A 251 -19.24 -4.77 2.13
CA ALA A 251 -19.46 -3.36 1.92
C ALA A 251 -18.83 -2.51 3.04
N THR A 252 -18.50 -3.12 4.19
CA THR A 252 -18.16 -2.39 5.42
C THR A 252 -16.90 -2.90 6.10
N ASP A 253 -16.77 -4.21 6.25
CA ASP A 253 -15.73 -4.85 7.05
C ASP A 253 -14.40 -4.84 6.31
N ILE A 254 -13.30 -4.97 7.05
CA ILE A 254 -11.95 -5.02 6.49
C ILE A 254 -11.37 -6.41 6.69
N VAL A 255 -10.64 -6.92 5.69
CA VAL A 255 -9.78 -8.09 5.85
C VAL A 255 -8.37 -7.81 5.33
N VAL A 256 -7.38 -8.21 6.12
CA VAL A 256 -5.95 -8.15 5.78
C VAL A 256 -5.34 -9.52 5.99
N LYS A 257 -4.56 -9.99 5.02
CA LYS A 257 -3.74 -11.20 5.13
C LYS A 257 -2.31 -10.81 5.46
N LEU A 258 -1.74 -11.50 6.43
CA LEU A 258 -0.31 -11.55 6.69
C LEU A 258 0.20 -12.90 6.19
N THR A 259 1.29 -12.89 5.43
CA THR A 259 1.89 -14.13 4.94
C THR A 259 2.51 -14.90 6.11
N GLY A 260 2.20 -16.18 6.22
CA GLY A 260 2.71 -17.04 7.29
C GLY A 260 1.91 -16.97 8.59
N ALA A 261 2.29 -17.83 9.54
CA ALA A 261 1.65 -17.95 10.85
C ALA A 261 2.19 -16.88 11.83
N VAL A 262 1.75 -15.64 11.65
CA VAL A 262 2.01 -14.54 12.59
C VAL A 262 1.12 -14.69 13.82
N ASP A 263 1.70 -14.64 15.02
CA ASP A 263 0.98 -14.62 16.30
C ASP A 263 0.71 -13.18 16.71
N LEU A 264 -0.56 -12.81 16.87
CA LEU A 264 -0.98 -11.46 17.26
C LEU A 264 -1.45 -11.39 18.72
N SER A 265 -1.22 -12.44 19.52
CA SER A 265 -1.69 -12.50 20.92
C SER A 265 -1.07 -11.45 21.84
N THR A 266 0.10 -10.91 21.47
CA THR A 266 0.76 -9.79 22.18
C THR A 266 0.54 -8.44 21.54
N ALA A 267 -0.20 -8.37 20.42
CA ALA A 267 -0.43 -7.11 19.73
C ALA A 267 -1.25 -6.14 20.59
N VAL A 268 -0.91 -4.86 20.51
CA VAL A 268 -1.56 -3.78 21.26
C VAL A 268 -2.30 -2.87 20.29
N LEU A 269 -3.57 -2.65 20.60
CA LEU A 269 -4.35 -1.59 19.98
C LEU A 269 -4.01 -0.27 20.66
N SER A 270 -3.54 0.68 19.88
CA SER A 270 -3.19 2.02 20.34
C SER A 270 -3.88 3.08 19.47
N ALA A 271 -4.10 4.26 20.05
CA ALA A 271 -4.57 5.39 19.28
C ALA A 271 -3.41 5.97 18.46
N PHE A 272 -3.55 5.98 17.13
CA PHE A 272 -2.69 6.73 16.22
C PHE A 272 -3.44 7.97 15.72
N GLY A 273 -3.36 9.06 16.48
CA GLY A 273 -4.16 10.26 16.20
C GLY A 273 -5.65 9.98 16.45
N ARG A 274 -6.50 10.15 15.44
CA ARG A 274 -7.95 9.85 15.51
C ARG A 274 -8.31 8.43 15.03
N ARG A 275 -7.34 7.54 14.80
CA ARG A 275 -7.59 6.17 14.29
C ARG A 275 -6.97 5.14 15.21
N SER A 276 -7.47 3.92 15.15
CA SER A 276 -6.87 2.80 15.86
C SER A 276 -5.75 2.15 15.04
N SER A 277 -4.68 1.76 15.72
CA SER A 277 -3.54 1.07 15.14
C SER A 277 -3.13 -0.14 15.95
N LEU A 278 -2.93 -1.25 15.27
CA LEU A 278 -2.42 -2.49 15.83
C LEU A 278 -0.90 -2.54 15.63
N THR A 279 -0.17 -2.69 16.72
CA THR A 279 1.29 -2.88 16.71
C THR A 279 1.60 -4.16 17.48
N LEU A 280 2.44 -5.01 16.92
CA LEU A 280 2.98 -6.18 17.62
C LEU A 280 3.92 -5.70 18.74
N VAL A 281 3.81 -6.29 19.93
CA VAL A 281 4.65 -5.96 21.10
C VAL A 281 5.49 -7.15 21.51
#